data_AF-A0A3L7S6U2-F1
#
_entry.id   AF-A0A3L7S6U2-F1
#
_cell.length_a   1.000
_cell.length_b   1.000
_cell.length_c   1.000
_cell.angle_alpha   90.00
_cell.angle_beta   90.00
_cell.angle_gamma   90.00
#
_symmetry.space_group_name_H-M   'P 1'
#
loop_
_entity.id
_entity.type
_entity.pdbx_description
1 polymer ?
#
loop_
_entity_poly.entity_id
_entity_poly.type
_entity_poly.pdbx_seq_one_letter_code
_entity_poly.pdbx_strand_id
1 'polypeptide(L)' 'MITNTIEYEKAEQELRDLQKRLERLQKSHPIGSKGFTKAGIRKMVARLHEELALYEGSEEARGSDPNFVVLPS' A
#
# COMPACT_ATOMS: atom_id res chain seq x y z
N MET A 1 -3.97 -9.02 2.25
CA MET A 1 -5.17 -8.23 2.52
C MET A 1 -4.95 -7.60 3.88
N ILE A 2 -4.95 -6.27 3.92
CA ILE A 2 -4.72 -5.48 5.12
C ILE A 2 -6.05 -5.40 5.88
N THR A 3 -6.03 -5.74 7.17
CA THR A 3 -7.25 -5.85 8.00
C THR A 3 -7.20 -5.01 9.27
N ASN A 4 -6.02 -4.48 9.62
CA ASN A 4 -5.82 -3.70 10.83
C ASN A 4 -4.67 -2.70 10.64
N THR A 5 -4.59 -1.74 11.58
CA THR A 5 -3.63 -0.63 11.53
C THR A 5 -2.17 -1.11 11.57
N ILE A 6 -1.87 -2.21 12.28
CA ILE A 6 -0.51 -2.75 12.34
C ILE A 6 -0.08 -3.31 10.98
N GLU A 7 -0.99 -3.98 10.27
CA GLU A 7 -0.76 -4.46 8.91
C GLU A 7 -0.64 -3.31 7.91
N TYR A 8 -1.42 -2.24 8.11
CA TYR A 8 -1.35 -1.02 7.30
C TYR A 8 0.02 -0.36 7.42
N GLU A 9 0.50 -0.10 8.64
CA GLU A 9 1.82 0.50 8.89
C GLU A 9 2.96 -0.34 8.31
N LYS A 10 2.87 -1.68 8.42
CA LYS A 10 3.85 -2.60 7.82
C LYS A 10 3.82 -2.54 6.29
N ALA A 11 2.64 -2.51 5.68
CA ALA A 11 2.48 -2.41 4.24
C ALA A 11 3.02 -1.08 3.70
N GLU A 12 2.80 0.04 4.41
CA GLU A 12 3.41 1.33 4.06
C GLU A 12 4.94 1.29 4.13
N GLN A 13 5.49 0.64 5.17
CA GLN A 13 6.94 0.52 5.32
C GLN A 13 7.54 -0.34 4.19
N GLU A 14 6.89 -1.45 3.86
CA GLU A 14 7.29 -2.32 2.74
C GLU A 14 7.23 -1.57 1.40
N LEU A 15 6.18 -0.75 1.19
CA LEU A 15 6.03 0.09 0.01
C LEU A 15 7.20 1.07 -0.14
N ARG A 16 7.56 1.78 0.94
CA ARG A 16 8.70 2.71 0.95
C ARG A 16 10.01 2.01 0.60
N ASP A 17 10.23 0.81 1.13
CA ASP A 17 11.46 0.06 0.89
C ASP A 17 11.53 -0.51 -0.53
N LEU A 18 10.41 -0.96 -1.08
CA LEU A 18 10.30 -1.37 -2.49
C LEU A 18 10.54 -0.20 -3.46
N GLN A 19 10.00 0.98 -3.16
CA GLN A 19 10.23 2.19 -3.96
C GLN A 19 11.72 2.61 -3.95
N LYS A 20 12.38 2.60 -2.78
CA LYS A 20 13.82 2.86 -2.68
C LYS A 20 14.64 1.83 -3.45
N ARG A 21 14.28 0.56 -3.36
CA ARG A 21 14.94 -0.52 -4.11
C ARG A 21 14.75 -0.36 -5.61
N LEU A 22 13.56 0.04 -6.05
CA LEU A 22 13.26 0.36 -7.45
C LEU A 22 14.12 1.52 -7.94
N GLU A 23 14.24 2.60 -7.16
CA GLU A 23 15.07 3.76 -7.50
C GLU A 23 16.55 3.38 -7.63
N ARG A 24 17.08 2.59 -6.70
CA ARG A 24 18.46 2.08 -6.77
C ARG A 24 18.69 1.17 -7.98
N LEU A 25 17.74 0.30 -8.30
CA LEU A 25 17.82 -0.54 -9.49
C LEU A 25 17.75 0.28 -10.79
N GLN A 26 16.94 1.33 -10.82
CA GLN A 26 16.89 2.26 -11.95
C GLN A 26 18.23 2.99 -12.16
N LYS A 27 18.90 3.38 -11.07
CA LYS A 27 20.21 4.04 -11.13
C LYS A 27 21.36 3.10 -11.47
N SER A 28 21.29 1.82 -11.07
CA SER A 28 22.43 0.88 -11.16
C SER A 28 22.43 -0.04 -12.38
N HIS A 29 21.29 -0.31 -13.02
CA HIS A 29 21.22 -1.31 -14.10
C HIS A 29 20.33 -0.87 -15.28
N PRO A 30 20.91 -0.58 -16.45
CA PRO A 30 20.19 -0.70 -17.71
C PRO A 30 20.13 -2.19 -18.08
N ILE A 31 19.07 -2.88 -17.67
CA ILE A 31 18.62 -4.18 -18.21
C ILE A 31 19.45 -5.41 -17.78
N GLY A 32 18.77 -6.47 -17.31
CA GLY A 32 19.23 -7.85 -17.59
C GLY A 32 19.71 -8.75 -16.44
N SER A 33 19.48 -8.45 -15.17
CA SER A 33 19.77 -9.42 -14.09
C SER A 33 18.57 -10.37 -13.86
N LYS A 34 18.80 -11.68 -13.97
CA LYS A 34 17.82 -12.73 -13.64
C LYS A 34 17.64 -12.80 -12.11
N GLY A 35 16.64 -12.10 -11.61
CA GLY A 35 16.23 -12.08 -10.20
C GLY A 35 15.76 -10.70 -9.78
N PHE A 36 14.53 -10.60 -9.24
CA PHE A 36 13.87 -9.34 -8.85
C PHE A 36 13.99 -8.23 -9.91
N THR A 37 13.31 -8.39 -11.04
CA THR A 37 13.32 -7.40 -12.12
C THR A 37 12.57 -6.13 -11.73
N LYS A 38 12.87 -5.02 -12.41
CA LYS A 38 12.13 -3.75 -12.33
C LYS A 38 10.61 -3.95 -12.47
N ALA A 39 10.18 -4.91 -13.29
CA ALA A 39 8.78 -5.28 -13.45
C ALA A 39 8.20 -5.99 -12.22
N GLY A 40 8.96 -6.88 -11.57
CA GLY A 40 8.54 -7.55 -10.33
C GLY A 40 8.29 -6.55 -9.20
N ILE A 41 9.20 -5.60 -9.00
CA ILE A 41 9.02 -4.57 -7.96
C ILE A 41 7.82 -3.67 -8.28
N ARG A 42 7.64 -3.27 -9.54
CA ARG A 42 6.46 -2.49 -9.95
C ARG A 42 5.15 -3.24 -9.68
N LYS A 43 5.11 -4.56 -9.91
CA LYS A 43 3.93 -5.39 -9.59
C LYS A 43 3.65 -5.45 -8.09
N MET A 44 4.69 -5.59 -7.26
CA MET A 44 4.53 -5.58 -5.81
C MET A 44 4.07 -4.22 -5.28
N VAL A 45 4.63 -3.12 -5.80
CA VAL A 45 4.19 -1.75 -5.48
C VAL A 45 2.72 -1.53 -5.84
N ALA A 46 2.31 -1.95 -7.05
CA ALA A 46 0.91 -1.83 -7.48
C ALA A 46 -0.05 -2.60 -6.58
N ARG A 47 0.31 -3.84 -6.20
CA ARG A 47 -0.47 -4.64 -5.27
C ARG A 47 -0.59 -3.98 -3.90
N LEU A 48 0.50 -3.44 -3.35
CA LEU A 48 0.46 -2.78 -2.04
C LEU A 48 -0.43 -1.53 -2.07
N HIS A 49 -0.38 -0.72 -3.13
CA HIS A 49 -1.31 0.41 -3.27
C HIS A 49 -2.78 -0.04 -3.33
N GLU A 50 -3.08 -1.13 -4.04
CA GLU A 50 -4.44 -1.68 -4.09
C GLU A 50 -4.91 -2.16 -2.71
N GLU A 51 -4.06 -2.90 -1.98
CA GLU A 51 -4.41 -3.37 -0.64
C GLU A 51 -4.60 -2.21 0.36
N LEU A 52 -3.80 -1.14 0.27
CA LEU A 52 -3.95 0.06 1.09
C LEU A 52 -5.26 0.81 0.78
N ALA A 53 -5.55 1.03 -0.51
CA ALA A 53 -6.76 1.73 -0.94
C ALA A 53 -8.04 0.98 -0.54
N LEU A 54 -8.03 -0.36 -0.59
CA LEU A 54 -9.14 -1.18 -0.12
C LEU A 54 -9.37 -1.04 1.39
N TYR A 55 -8.30 -1.00 2.19
CA TYR A 55 -8.40 -0.79 3.63
C TYR A 55 -8.93 0.61 3.95
N GLU A 56 -8.39 1.65 3.33
CA GLU A 56 -8.83 3.05 3.51
C GLU A 56 -10.31 3.22 3.16
N GLY A 57 -10.76 2.72 2.01
CA GLY A 57 -12.17 2.76 1.63
C GLY A 57 -13.08 1.96 2.58
N SER A 58 -12.58 0.89 3.19
CA SER A 58 -13.34 0.13 4.19
C SER A 58 -13.45 0.87 5.52
N GLU A 59 -12.42 1.59 5.94
CA GLU A 59 -12.45 2.39 7.17
C GLU A 59 -13.31 3.66 6.99
N GLU A 60 -13.29 4.29 5.81
CA GLU A 60 -14.23 5.36 5.45
C GLU A 60 -15.69 4.89 5.55
N ALA A 61 -15.99 3.68 5.05
CA ALA A 61 -17.32 3.10 5.15
C ALA A 61 -17.75 2.85 6.61
N ARG A 62 -16.82 2.44 7.48
CA ARG A 62 -17.08 2.25 8.93
C ARG A 62 -17.25 3.57 9.68
N GLY A 63 -16.53 4.61 9.28
CA GLY A 63 -16.70 5.97 9.83
C GLY A 63 -17.96 6.67 9.34
N SER A 64 -18.52 6.22 8.21
CA SER A 64 -19.72 6.79 7.60
C SER A 64 -21.05 6.21 8.13
N ASP A 65 -21.03 5.39 9.19
CA ASP A 65 -22.26 4.89 9.82
C ASP A 65 -23.08 6.08 10.39
N PRO A 66 -24.24 6.44 9.79
CA PRO A 66 -24.98 7.64 10.13
C PRO A 66 -25.78 7.51 11.44
N ASN A 67 -25.59 6.42 12.21
CA ASN A 67 -26.29 6.21 13.48
C ASN A 67 -25.63 6.91 14.68
N PHE A 68 -24.54 7.65 14.47
CA PHE A 68 -23.97 8.55 15.49
C PHE A 68 -24.32 10.02 15.20
N VAL A 69 -25.62 10.31 15.10
CA VAL A 69 -26.12 11.67 15.33
C VAL A 69 -27.00 11.61 16.57
N VAL A 70 -26.40 11.93 17.70
CA VAL A 70 -27.09 12.12 18.98
C VAL A 70 -28.14 13.23 18.79
N LEU A 71 -29.35 12.94 19.25
CA LEU A 71 -30.61 13.70 19.14
C LEU A 71 -30.52 15.18 19.58
N PRO A 72 -31.47 16.03 19.12
CA PRO A 72 -31.48 17.46 19.39
C PRO A 72 -31.85 17.77 20.85
N SER A 73 -31.34 18.89 21.35
CA SER A 73 -31.88 19.61 22.52
C SER A 73 -31.78 21.10 22.26
#